data_AF-A0A6A5TZ37-F1
#
_entry.id   AF-A0A6A5TZ37-F1
#
_cell.length_a   1.000
_cell.length_b   1.000
_cell.length_c   1.000
_cell.angle_alpha   90.00
_cell.angle_beta   90.00
_cell.angle_gamma   90.00
#
_symmetry.space_group_name_H-M   'P 1'
#
loop_
_entity.id
_entity.type
_entity.pdbx_description
1 polymer ?
#
loop_
_entity_poly.entity_id
_entity_poly.type
_entity_poly.pdbx_seq_one_letter_code
_entity_poly.pdbx_strand_id
1 'polypeptide(L)'
;EDKVGHGTHCAGIILQVCPYADVHVYRVAQDDKGIDPKHVADALEDAIQENIDIVSMSFGWYDQDKHLQEVIEKAKDKGILMFAAHSNSGEWSDGGRFGRTFPARADEVIAIDSSDADGRPSSFNPSFESPMVRFIALGESVRSAYPINFPNDGDEEGYRRMSGNSVAAPVAAGIAGLILEFAR
;
A
#
# COMPACT_ATOMS: atom_id res chain seq x y z
N GLU A 1 10.68 -14.11 -6.92
CA GLU A 1 11.68 -13.04 -7.08
C GLU A 1 11.01 -11.76 -7.56
N ASP A 2 11.29 -10.66 -6.87
CA ASP A 2 10.81 -9.30 -7.15
C ASP A 2 11.74 -8.63 -8.18
N LYS A 3 11.18 -8.21 -9.31
CA LYS A 3 11.92 -7.64 -10.45
C LYS A 3 11.86 -6.11 -10.51
N VAL A 4 11.22 -5.47 -9.54
CA VAL A 4 11.09 -4.00 -9.45
C VAL A 4 11.64 -3.50 -8.11
N GLY A 5 11.60 -4.34 -7.08
CA GLY A 5 12.11 -4.07 -5.74
C GLY A 5 11.12 -3.37 -4.82
N HIS A 6 10.01 -2.85 -5.38
CA HIS A 6 8.98 -2.13 -4.62
C HIS A 6 8.25 -3.03 -3.61
N GLY A 7 7.95 -4.28 -3.97
CA GLY A 7 7.33 -5.24 -3.06
C GLY A 7 8.25 -5.62 -1.90
N THR A 8 9.54 -5.83 -2.20
CA THR A 8 10.58 -6.08 -1.19
C THR A 8 10.71 -4.89 -0.22
N HIS A 9 10.65 -3.67 -0.74
CA HIS A 9 10.67 -2.45 0.06
C HIS A 9 9.46 -2.36 1.00
N CYS A 10 8.25 -2.61 0.49
CA CYS A 10 7.03 -2.59 1.30
C CYS A 10 7.03 -3.69 2.38
N ALA A 11 7.44 -4.91 2.05
CA ALA A 11 7.54 -6.01 3.02
C ALA A 11 8.57 -5.69 4.12
N GLY A 12 9.71 -5.10 3.74
CA GLY A 12 10.71 -4.64 4.70
C GLY A 12 10.18 -3.57 5.65
N ILE A 13 9.32 -2.65 5.19
CA ILE A 13 8.69 -1.63 6.05
C ILE A 13 7.78 -2.31 7.07
N ILE A 14 6.93 -3.23 6.63
CA ILE A 14 6.03 -3.96 7.54
C ILE A 14 6.84 -4.65 8.63
N LEU A 15 7.93 -5.34 8.28
CA LEU A 15 8.81 -6.03 9.25
C LEU A 15 9.64 -5.08 10.11
N GLN A 16 9.93 -3.86 9.67
CA GLN A 16 10.57 -2.85 10.52
C GLN A 16 9.61 -2.29 11.57
N VAL A 17 8.33 -2.10 11.21
CA VAL A 17 7.31 -1.57 12.11
C VAL A 17 6.74 -2.67 13.02
N CYS A 18 6.40 -3.84 12.46
CA CYS A 18 5.87 -5.00 13.16
C CYS A 18 6.78 -6.23 12.93
N PRO A 19 7.87 -6.39 13.69
CA PRO A 19 8.90 -7.41 13.43
C PRO A 19 8.44 -8.86 13.57
N TYR A 20 7.33 -9.09 14.28
CA TYR A 20 6.79 -10.43 14.53
C TYR A 20 5.59 -10.77 13.63
N ALA A 21 5.26 -9.91 12.66
CA ALA A 21 4.22 -10.21 11.68
C ALA A 21 4.59 -11.43 10.84
N ASP A 22 3.62 -12.33 10.63
CA ASP A 22 3.71 -13.34 9.58
C ASP A 22 3.36 -12.71 8.23
N VAL A 23 4.34 -12.58 7.34
CA VAL A 23 4.21 -11.82 6.09
C VAL A 23 3.98 -12.76 4.91
N HIS A 24 2.78 -12.67 4.33
CA HIS A 24 2.39 -13.38 3.11
C HIS A 24 2.54 -12.45 1.90
N VAL A 25 3.13 -12.95 0.81
CA VAL A 25 3.45 -12.14 -0.38
C VAL A 25 2.64 -12.60 -1.57
N TYR A 26 1.62 -11.82 -1.93
CA TYR A 26 0.82 -12.03 -3.14
C TYR A 26 1.36 -11.17 -4.29
N ARG A 27 1.80 -11.82 -5.36
CA ARG A 27 2.35 -11.12 -6.52
C ARG A 27 1.24 -10.79 -7.53
N VAL A 28 0.86 -9.52 -7.57
CA VAL A 28 -0.16 -9.00 -8.51
C VAL A 28 0.42 -8.22 -9.71
N ALA A 29 1.72 -7.90 -9.66
CA ALA A 29 2.47 -7.26 -10.73
C ALA A 29 3.61 -8.16 -11.21
N GLN A 30 3.74 -8.35 -12.53
CA GLN A 30 4.87 -9.12 -13.09
C GLN A 30 6.06 -8.23 -13.42
N ASP A 31 5.81 -7.03 -13.94
CA ASP A 31 6.80 -6.02 -14.33
C ASP A 31 6.23 -4.61 -14.08
N ASP A 32 6.86 -3.58 -14.64
CA ASP A 32 6.45 -2.18 -14.57
C ASP A 32 5.28 -1.82 -15.50
N LYS A 33 4.70 -2.79 -16.23
CA LYS A 33 3.65 -2.53 -17.24
C LYS A 33 2.24 -2.41 -16.66
N GLY A 34 2.08 -2.49 -15.34
CA GLY A 34 0.82 -2.29 -14.64
C GLY A 34 0.28 -3.53 -13.94
N ILE A 35 -0.90 -3.38 -13.34
CA ILE A 35 -1.55 -4.37 -12.50
C ILE A 35 -2.91 -4.72 -13.11
N ASP A 36 -3.18 -6.02 -13.29
CA ASP A 36 -4.50 -6.50 -13.70
C ASP A 36 -5.40 -6.62 -12.45
N PRO A 37 -6.55 -5.93 -12.40
CA PRO A 37 -7.50 -6.03 -11.29
C PRO A 37 -7.91 -7.47 -10.94
N LYS A 38 -7.91 -8.39 -11.92
CA LYS A 38 -8.24 -9.80 -11.67
C LYS A 38 -7.22 -10.50 -10.80
N HIS A 39 -5.93 -10.25 -11.02
CA HIS A 39 -4.89 -10.83 -10.16
C HIS A 39 -4.97 -10.28 -8.72
N VAL A 40 -5.42 -9.04 -8.56
CA VAL A 40 -5.67 -8.47 -7.23
C VAL A 40 -6.90 -9.11 -6.57
N ALA A 41 -7.96 -9.37 -7.33
CA ALA A 41 -9.14 -10.07 -6.84
C ALA A 41 -8.80 -11.51 -6.40
N ASP A 42 -8.05 -12.25 -7.23
CA ASP A 42 -7.58 -13.61 -6.89
C ASP A 42 -6.71 -13.60 -5.63
N ALA A 43 -5.76 -12.66 -5.52
CA ALA A 43 -4.92 -12.52 -4.34
C ALA A 43 -5.71 -12.18 -3.06
N LEU A 44 -6.76 -11.36 -3.15
CA LEU A 44 -7.63 -11.08 -2.01
C LEU A 44 -8.50 -12.29 -1.64
N GLU A 45 -8.95 -13.07 -2.62
CA GLU A 45 -9.65 -14.34 -2.35
C GLU A 45 -8.73 -15.34 -1.63
N ASP A 46 -7.47 -15.45 -2.05
CA ASP A 46 -6.47 -16.27 -1.35
C ASP A 46 -6.25 -15.76 0.09
N ALA A 47 -6.09 -14.45 0.29
CA ALA A 47 -5.94 -13.84 1.61
C ALA A 47 -7.16 -14.11 2.52
N ILE A 48 -8.38 -14.12 1.97
CA ILE A 48 -9.60 -14.52 2.69
C ILE A 48 -9.54 -15.99 3.11
N GLN A 49 -9.12 -16.89 2.21
CA GLN A 49 -9.04 -18.32 2.50
C GLN A 49 -7.97 -18.64 3.56
N GLU A 50 -6.87 -17.88 3.54
CA GLU A 50 -5.76 -18.00 4.48
C GLU A 50 -6.02 -17.31 5.82
N ASN A 51 -7.15 -16.61 5.98
CA ASN A 51 -7.53 -15.84 7.17
C ASN A 51 -6.50 -14.75 7.53
N ILE A 52 -6.02 -14.03 6.52
CA ILE A 52 -5.11 -12.90 6.71
C ILE A 52 -5.81 -11.78 7.50
N ASP A 53 -5.10 -11.21 8.47
CA ASP A 53 -5.64 -10.15 9.33
C ASP A 53 -5.59 -8.77 8.66
N ILE A 54 -4.52 -8.48 7.92
CA ILE A 54 -4.23 -7.18 7.32
C ILE A 54 -3.72 -7.36 5.90
N VAL A 55 -4.28 -6.61 4.96
CA VAL A 55 -3.79 -6.51 3.58
C VAL A 55 -3.27 -5.09 3.32
N SER A 56 -2.04 -4.97 2.82
CA SER A 56 -1.41 -3.72 2.41
C SER A 56 -1.28 -3.65 0.88
N MET A 57 -1.90 -2.65 0.25
CA MET A 57 -1.94 -2.44 -1.19
C MET A 57 -1.23 -1.15 -1.57
N SER A 58 0.04 -1.27 -1.91
CA SER A 58 0.90 -0.13 -2.25
C SER A 58 0.79 0.32 -3.71
N PHE A 59 -0.43 0.29 -4.27
CA PHE A 59 -0.72 0.59 -5.67
C PHE A 59 -2.15 1.14 -5.83
N GLY A 60 -2.44 1.68 -7.01
CA GLY A 60 -3.80 2.01 -7.40
C GLY A 60 -3.91 2.52 -8.84
N TRP A 61 -5.14 2.50 -9.36
CA TRP A 61 -5.51 2.99 -10.70
C TRP A 61 -6.90 3.65 -10.67
N TYR A 62 -7.30 4.33 -11.75
CA TYR A 62 -8.54 5.13 -11.73
C TYR A 62 -9.81 4.34 -12.10
N ASP A 63 -9.71 3.33 -12.96
CA ASP A 63 -10.87 2.55 -13.39
C ASP A 63 -11.39 1.62 -12.28
N GLN A 64 -12.70 1.54 -12.10
CA GLN A 64 -13.28 0.63 -11.10
C GLN A 64 -13.49 -0.72 -11.74
N ASP A 65 -13.04 -1.77 -11.05
CA ASP A 65 -13.42 -3.12 -11.39
C ASP A 65 -14.51 -3.58 -10.41
N LYS A 66 -15.67 -3.98 -10.97
CA LYS A 66 -16.83 -4.37 -10.16
C LYS A 66 -16.56 -5.67 -9.40
N HIS A 67 -15.87 -6.63 -10.02
CA HIS A 67 -15.58 -7.90 -9.39
C HIS A 67 -14.60 -7.71 -8.23
N LEU A 68 -13.56 -6.91 -8.41
CA LEU A 68 -12.64 -6.57 -7.32
C LEU A 68 -13.35 -5.83 -6.18
N GLN A 69 -14.31 -4.93 -6.46
CA GLN A 69 -15.12 -4.31 -5.41
C GLN A 69 -15.91 -5.34 -4.60
N GLU A 70 -16.55 -6.32 -5.26
CA GLU A 70 -17.29 -7.39 -4.57
C GLU A 70 -16.35 -8.24 -3.66
N VAL A 71 -15.12 -8.48 -4.10
CA VAL A 71 -14.11 -9.20 -3.30
C VAL A 71 -13.60 -8.36 -2.12
N ILE A 72 -13.41 -7.05 -2.31
CA ILE A 72 -13.06 -6.11 -1.23
C ILE A 72 -14.15 -6.11 -0.15
N GLU A 73 -15.42 -6.02 -0.53
CA GLU A 73 -16.56 -6.10 0.39
C GLU A 73 -16.55 -7.40 1.18
N LYS A 74 -16.30 -8.53 0.50
CA LYS A 74 -16.19 -9.85 1.12
C LYS A 74 -15.02 -9.94 2.11
N ALA A 75 -13.85 -9.38 1.78
CA ALA A 75 -12.69 -9.34 2.67
C ALA A 75 -12.99 -8.55 3.95
N LYS A 76 -13.65 -7.41 3.81
CA LYS A 76 -14.08 -6.58 4.95
C LYS A 76 -15.13 -7.28 5.81
N ASP A 77 -16.08 -8.00 5.22
CA ASP A 77 -17.07 -8.80 5.97
C ASP A 77 -16.43 -9.97 6.74
N LYS A 78 -15.24 -10.42 6.32
CA LYS A 78 -14.41 -11.40 7.05
C LYS A 78 -13.53 -10.76 8.13
N GLY A 79 -13.56 -9.44 8.28
CA GLY A 79 -12.81 -8.70 9.30
C GLY A 79 -11.38 -8.37 8.89
N ILE A 80 -11.02 -8.50 7.61
CA ILE A 80 -9.69 -8.16 7.11
C ILE A 80 -9.55 -6.63 7.04
N LEU A 81 -8.50 -6.09 7.66
CA LEU A 81 -8.18 -4.67 7.54
C LEU A 81 -7.42 -4.43 6.24
N MET A 82 -7.94 -3.56 5.38
CA MET A 82 -7.32 -3.26 4.09
C MET A 82 -6.79 -1.83 4.07
N PHE A 83 -5.51 -1.68 3.74
CA PHE A 83 -4.82 -0.40 3.61
C PHE A 83 -4.38 -0.21 2.16
N ALA A 84 -4.60 0.97 1.58
CA ALA A 84 -4.14 1.26 0.23
C ALA A 84 -3.52 2.64 0.07
N ALA A 85 -2.53 2.73 -0.81
CA ALA A 85 -1.93 4.00 -1.19
C ALA A 85 -2.96 4.88 -1.92
N HIS A 86 -3.13 6.13 -1.48
CA HIS A 86 -4.14 7.01 -2.05
C HIS A 86 -3.87 7.35 -3.52
N SER A 87 -2.69 7.90 -3.83
CA SER A 87 -2.14 8.18 -5.18
C SER A 87 -0.84 8.98 -5.08
N ASN A 88 0.15 8.80 -5.96
CA ASN A 88 1.36 9.67 -5.99
C ASN A 88 1.24 10.84 -6.99
N SER A 89 0.08 11.05 -7.60
CA SER A 89 -0.06 11.98 -8.73
C SER A 89 -0.22 13.46 -8.35
N GLY A 90 -0.25 13.82 -7.06
CA GLY A 90 -0.57 15.19 -6.63
C GLY A 90 -1.93 15.65 -7.18
N GLU A 91 -2.06 16.95 -7.44
CA GLU A 91 -3.24 17.54 -8.12
C GLU A 91 -3.34 17.15 -9.60
N TRP A 92 -2.32 16.50 -10.18
CA TRP A 92 -2.21 16.29 -11.63
C TRP A 92 -2.38 14.82 -12.00
N SER A 93 -3.59 14.43 -12.36
CA SER A 93 -3.84 13.15 -13.01
C SER A 93 -3.61 13.21 -14.52
N ASP A 94 -3.01 12.17 -15.07
CA ASP A 94 -3.07 11.82 -16.49
C ASP A 94 -4.54 11.84 -16.97
N GLY A 95 -4.87 12.76 -17.89
CA GLY A 95 -6.22 12.88 -18.47
C GLY A 95 -7.29 13.60 -17.63
N GLY A 96 -6.95 14.32 -16.56
CA GLY A 96 -7.91 15.15 -15.81
C GLY A 96 -8.87 14.39 -14.87
N ARG A 97 -8.51 13.15 -14.50
CA ARG A 97 -9.19 12.35 -13.47
C ARG A 97 -8.66 12.66 -12.07
N PHE A 98 -9.21 13.68 -11.41
CA PHE A 98 -8.89 13.99 -10.01
C PHE A 98 -9.40 12.90 -9.04
N GLY A 99 -8.68 12.65 -7.95
CA GLY A 99 -9.21 11.90 -6.79
C GLY A 99 -8.44 10.63 -6.38
N ARG A 100 -9.03 9.89 -5.43
CA ARG A 100 -8.50 8.60 -4.91
C ARG A 100 -8.41 7.57 -6.02
N THR A 101 -7.28 6.88 -6.09
CA THR A 101 -7.18 5.67 -6.90
C THR A 101 -7.94 4.52 -6.25
N PHE A 102 -8.40 3.59 -7.06
CA PHE A 102 -8.89 2.29 -6.62
C PHE A 102 -7.69 1.34 -6.42
N PRO A 103 -7.63 0.56 -5.33
CA PRO A 103 -8.70 0.28 -4.36
C PRO A 103 -8.89 1.30 -3.22
N ALA A 104 -8.00 2.29 -3.04
CA ALA A 104 -8.09 3.26 -1.92
C ALA A 104 -9.38 4.12 -1.88
N ARG A 105 -10.14 4.20 -2.99
CA ARG A 105 -11.45 4.87 -3.00
C ARG A 105 -12.61 4.02 -2.48
N ALA A 106 -12.43 2.71 -2.29
CA ALA A 106 -13.49 1.86 -1.74
C ALA A 106 -13.69 2.20 -0.27
N ASP A 107 -14.94 2.27 0.19
CA ASP A 107 -15.27 2.67 1.57
C ASP A 107 -14.75 1.64 2.60
N GLU A 108 -14.56 0.39 2.17
CA GLU A 108 -14.00 -0.70 2.96
C GLU A 108 -12.48 -0.60 3.15
N VAL A 109 -11.81 0.26 2.37
CA VAL A 109 -10.35 0.35 2.33
C VAL A 109 -9.88 1.64 2.98
N ILE A 110 -8.92 1.51 3.89
CA ILE A 110 -8.30 2.65 4.57
C ILE A 110 -7.27 3.27 3.61
N ALA A 111 -7.61 4.41 3.03
CA ALA A 111 -6.71 5.19 2.19
C ALA A 111 -5.62 5.86 3.04
N ILE A 112 -4.36 5.69 2.63
CA ILE A 112 -3.19 6.23 3.31
C ILE A 112 -2.48 7.29 2.45
N ASP A 113 -2.37 8.48 3.02
CA ASP A 113 -1.54 9.59 2.56
C ASP A 113 -0.14 9.52 3.17
N SER A 114 0.82 10.19 2.52
CA SER A 114 2.22 10.28 2.92
C SER A 114 2.48 11.55 3.69
N SER A 115 3.43 11.48 4.60
CA SER A 115 4.00 12.63 5.30
C SER A 115 5.53 12.59 5.29
N ASP A 116 6.11 13.77 5.48
CA ASP A 116 7.51 13.94 5.82
C ASP A 116 7.80 13.48 7.27
N ALA A 117 9.08 13.51 7.66
CA ALA A 117 9.52 13.11 9.00
C ALA A 117 9.00 14.04 10.12
N ASP A 118 8.53 15.24 9.78
CA ASP A 118 7.93 16.20 10.72
C ASP A 118 6.40 16.02 10.81
N GLY A 119 5.83 15.04 10.10
CA GLY A 119 4.40 14.77 10.06
C GLY A 119 3.61 15.75 9.18
N ARG A 120 4.30 16.54 8.32
CA ARG A 120 3.62 17.41 7.35
C ARG A 120 3.18 16.59 6.15
N PRO A 121 1.95 16.82 5.62
CA PRO A 121 1.51 16.11 4.43
C PRO A 121 2.41 16.37 3.23
N SER A 122 2.78 15.30 2.54
CA SER A 122 3.61 15.34 1.34
C SER A 122 2.92 16.13 0.22
N SER A 123 3.69 16.88 -0.56
CA SER A 123 3.14 17.76 -1.61
C SER A 123 2.52 17.00 -2.79
N PHE A 124 2.86 15.71 -2.93
CA PHE A 124 2.32 14.82 -3.96
C PHE A 124 1.06 14.08 -3.51
N ASN A 125 0.60 14.30 -2.27
CA ASN A 125 -0.72 13.81 -1.89
C ASN A 125 -1.79 14.49 -2.77
N PRO A 126 -2.80 13.74 -3.21
CA PRO A 126 -3.87 14.30 -4.01
C PRO A 126 -4.71 15.31 -3.21
N SER A 127 -5.37 16.22 -3.94
CA SER A 127 -6.20 17.26 -3.35
C SER A 127 -7.46 16.72 -2.68
N PHE A 128 -7.97 17.50 -1.72
CA PHE A 128 -9.18 17.20 -0.98
C PHE A 128 -10.41 17.43 -1.85
N GLU A 129 -11.00 16.36 -2.36
CA GLU A 129 -12.42 16.36 -2.68
C GLU A 129 -13.17 15.62 -1.55
N SER A 130 -14.03 16.35 -0.83
CA SER A 130 -15.02 15.82 0.14
C SER A 130 -14.50 15.56 1.59
N PRO A 131 -15.38 15.60 2.63
CA PRO A 131 -14.99 15.61 4.06
C PRO A 131 -14.68 14.21 4.61
N MET A 132 -13.97 13.39 3.83
CA MET A 132 -13.58 12.05 4.27
C MET A 132 -12.33 12.08 5.16
N VAL A 133 -12.28 11.17 6.12
CA VAL A 133 -11.18 11.06 7.09
C VAL A 133 -9.88 10.72 6.38
N ARG A 134 -8.83 11.49 6.67
CA ARG A 134 -7.46 11.21 6.23
C ARG A 134 -6.74 10.37 7.27
N PHE A 135 -6.16 9.26 6.82
CA PHE A 135 -5.10 8.60 7.55
C PHE A 135 -3.78 8.90 6.84
N ILE A 136 -2.78 9.28 7.62
CA ILE A 136 -1.47 9.68 7.11
C ILE A 136 -0.40 8.91 7.85
N ALA A 137 0.64 8.49 7.14
CA ALA A 137 1.79 7.82 7.71
C ALA A 137 3.08 8.35 7.07
N LEU A 138 4.23 8.02 7.67
CA LEU A 138 5.53 8.41 7.12
C LEU A 138 5.70 7.77 5.74
N GLY A 139 5.96 8.58 4.73
CA GLY A 139 6.13 8.08 3.37
C GLY A 139 7.13 8.85 2.54
N GLU A 140 7.91 9.78 3.10
CA GLU A 140 9.03 10.42 2.42
C GLU A 140 10.37 9.89 2.94
N SER A 141 11.28 9.56 2.01
CA SER A 141 12.66 9.15 2.29
C SER A 141 12.79 7.99 3.27
N VAL A 142 11.88 7.01 3.21
CA VAL A 142 11.84 5.86 4.11
C VAL A 142 12.80 4.79 3.61
N ARG A 143 13.77 4.43 4.46
CA ARG A 143 14.77 3.40 4.18
C ARG A 143 14.23 2.01 4.54
N SER A 144 14.18 1.11 3.56
CA SER A 144 13.76 -0.29 3.78
C SER A 144 14.61 -1.25 2.95
N ALA A 145 14.37 -2.55 3.15
CA ALA A 145 14.98 -3.63 2.39
C ALA A 145 14.74 -3.45 0.88
N TYR A 146 15.70 -3.86 0.08
CA TYR A 146 15.65 -3.79 -1.38
C TYR A 146 16.42 -4.96 -1.97
N PRO A 147 16.11 -5.45 -3.18
CA PRO A 147 16.84 -6.58 -3.74
C PRO A 147 18.33 -6.27 -3.93
N ILE A 148 19.21 -7.16 -3.46
CA ILE A 148 20.68 -6.97 -3.46
C ILE A 148 21.29 -6.82 -4.86
N ASN A 149 20.61 -7.32 -5.89
CA ASN A 149 21.05 -7.25 -7.28
C ASN A 149 20.65 -5.96 -8.01
N PHE A 150 20.01 -5.01 -7.31
CA PHE A 150 19.61 -3.73 -7.89
C PHE A 150 20.68 -2.65 -7.61
N PRO A 151 20.78 -1.61 -8.46
CA PRO A 151 21.66 -0.48 -8.21
C PRO A 151 21.34 0.17 -6.85
N ASN A 152 22.38 0.44 -6.07
CA ASN A 152 22.27 1.25 -4.88
C ASN A 152 22.25 2.74 -5.30
N ASP A 153 21.30 3.50 -4.74
CA ASP A 153 21.14 4.94 -4.97
C ASP A 153 21.66 5.76 -3.76
N GLY A 154 22.87 5.44 -3.30
CA GLY A 154 23.52 6.05 -2.13
C GLY A 154 23.27 5.34 -0.80
N ASP A 155 22.58 4.21 -0.79
CA ASP A 155 22.32 3.37 0.39
C ASP A 155 23.21 2.12 0.43
N GLU A 156 23.28 1.46 1.58
CA GLU A 156 23.95 0.14 1.68
C GLU A 156 23.27 -0.90 0.77
N GLU A 157 24.05 -1.86 0.27
CA GLU A 157 23.51 -2.98 -0.52
C GLU A 157 22.39 -3.70 0.25
N GLY A 158 21.29 -4.00 -0.45
CA GLY A 158 20.10 -4.57 0.16
C GLY A 158 19.16 -3.54 0.80
N TYR A 159 19.44 -2.24 0.69
CA TYR A 159 18.59 -1.18 1.21
C TYR A 159 18.38 -0.04 0.21
N ARG A 160 17.26 0.66 0.34
CA ARG A 160 16.96 1.86 -0.45
C ARG A 160 15.99 2.78 0.28
N ARG A 161 16.20 4.11 0.17
CA ARG A 161 15.18 5.12 0.50
C ARG A 161 14.21 5.32 -0.66
N MET A 162 12.91 5.31 -0.36
CA MET A 162 11.85 5.61 -1.32
C MET A 162 10.85 6.59 -0.72
N SER A 163 10.13 7.30 -1.60
CA SER A 163 9.05 8.23 -1.22
C SER A 163 7.76 7.91 -1.99
N GLY A 164 6.61 8.00 -1.33
CA GLY A 164 5.29 7.88 -1.91
C GLY A 164 4.21 7.44 -0.92
N ASN A 165 2.95 7.53 -1.33
CA ASN A 165 1.81 6.92 -0.63
C ASN A 165 1.90 5.40 -0.60
N SER A 166 2.54 4.83 -1.63
CA SER A 166 2.91 3.41 -1.68
C SER A 166 3.92 2.99 -0.60
N VAL A 167 4.66 3.94 -0.02
CA VAL A 167 5.57 3.74 1.11
C VAL A 167 4.85 3.96 2.44
N ALA A 168 3.91 4.91 2.49
CA ALA A 168 3.11 5.18 3.69
C ALA A 168 2.12 4.05 4.03
N ALA A 169 1.51 3.42 3.02
CA ALA A 169 0.55 2.32 3.21
C ALA A 169 1.11 1.15 4.07
N PRO A 170 2.30 0.58 3.78
CA PRO A 170 2.86 -0.48 4.61
C PRO A 170 3.28 -0.01 6.00
N VAL A 171 3.62 1.28 6.19
CA VAL A 171 3.85 1.84 7.55
C VAL A 171 2.55 1.76 8.35
N ALA A 172 1.44 2.23 7.79
CA ALA A 172 0.14 2.19 8.45
C ALA A 172 -0.34 0.75 8.74
N ALA A 173 -0.15 -0.16 7.78
CA ALA A 173 -0.46 -1.58 7.97
C ALA A 173 0.38 -2.21 9.09
N GLY A 174 1.68 -1.88 9.17
CA GLY A 174 2.55 -2.31 10.27
C GLY A 174 2.09 -1.79 11.63
N ILE A 175 1.69 -0.52 11.72
CA ILE A 175 1.15 0.07 12.96
C ILE A 175 -0.13 -0.67 13.38
N ALA A 176 -1.03 -0.97 12.45
CA ALA A 176 -2.23 -1.75 12.72
C ALA A 176 -1.88 -3.17 13.19
N GLY A 177 -0.85 -3.80 12.63
CA GLY A 177 -0.32 -5.09 13.07
C GLY A 177 0.12 -5.08 14.53
N LEU A 178 0.90 -4.07 14.94
CA LEU A 178 1.32 -3.90 16.33
C LEU A 178 0.13 -3.72 17.28
N ILE A 179 -0.88 -2.95 16.87
CA ILE A 179 -2.08 -2.74 17.68
C ILE A 179 -2.85 -4.06 17.84
N LEU A 180 -3.01 -4.83 16.76
CA LEU A 180 -3.67 -6.14 16.81
C LEU A 180 -2.90 -7.14 17.68
N GLU A 181 -1.57 -7.16 17.61
CA GLU A 181 -0.71 -7.99 18.46
C GLU A 181 -0.91 -7.66 19.95
N PHE A 182 -1.01 -6.37 20.29
CA PHE A 182 -1.22 -5.94 21.68
C PHE A 182 -2.65 -6.17 22.18
N ALA A 183 -3.66 -6.06 21.30
CA ALA A 183 -5.07 -6.13 21.67
C ALA A 183 -5.64 -7.55 21.74
N ARG A 184 -4.92 -8.55 21.20
CA ARG A 184 -5.27 -9.97 21.25
C ARG A 184 -4.81 -10.63 22.54
#